data_AF-A0A7G3BT49-F1
#
_entry.id   AF-A0A7G3BT49-F1
#
_cell.length_a   1.000
_cell.length_b   1.000
_cell.length_c   1.000
_cell.angle_alpha   90.00
_cell.angle_beta   90.00
_cell.angle_gamma   90.00
#
_symmetry.space_group_name_H-M   'P 1'
#
loop_
_entity.id
_entity.type
_entity.pdbx_description
1 polymer ?
#
loop_
_entity_poly.entity_id
_entity_poly.type
_entity_poly.pdbx_seq_one_letter_code
_entity_poly.pdbx_strand_id
1 'polypeptide(L)'
;MARTRHIKKTTLIIVAEGAHDKAFLDHMKSLYDHRDSGQKVTINSADGGSPHDVIKTAIKKTSHAAYDKKYIFMDSDVAIKQQDISLAKRNNIIILLSEPLCLEGMLLDILRQRIPETSELCKKSLHPQLAGQPTEAKSYMILFPKSVLDLTKKQAVVDLRKLLTSI
;
A
#
# COMPACT_ATOMS: atom_id res chain seq x y z
N MET A 1 -25.63 -22.67 26.57
CA MET A 1 -24.69 -21.58 26.26
C MET A 1 -24.10 -21.82 24.88
N ALA A 2 -24.39 -20.94 23.91
CA ALA A 2 -23.81 -21.07 22.57
C ALA A 2 -22.29 -20.81 22.65
N ARG A 3 -21.48 -21.79 22.25
CA ARG A 3 -20.03 -21.59 22.06
C ARG A 3 -19.86 -20.57 20.93
N THR A 4 -19.51 -19.34 21.27
CA THR A 4 -19.05 -18.34 20.29
C THR A 4 -17.83 -18.93 19.58
N ARG A 5 -18.03 -19.39 18.34
CA ARG A 5 -16.96 -19.93 17.51
C ARG A 5 -16.06 -18.75 17.15
N HIS A 6 -14.93 -18.59 17.84
CA HIS A 6 -13.89 -17.63 17.44
C HIS A 6 -13.36 -18.07 16.08
N ILE A 7 -13.89 -17.49 15.01
CA ILE A 7 -13.32 -17.64 13.67
C ILE A 7 -11.93 -17.00 13.74
N LYS A 8 -10.88 -17.80 13.55
CA LYS A 8 -9.51 -17.29 13.46
C LYS A 8 -9.46 -16.36 12.26
N LYS A 9 -9.25 -15.07 12.51
CA LYS A 9 -9.05 -14.08 11.45
C LYS A 9 -7.59 -14.11 11.01
N THR A 10 -7.34 -14.17 9.70
CA THR A 10 -6.00 -13.94 9.16
C THR A 10 -5.61 -12.48 9.43
N THR A 11 -4.39 -12.25 9.89
CA THR A 11 -3.87 -10.92 10.22
C THR A 11 -2.84 -10.49 9.19
N LEU A 12 -3.07 -9.33 8.60
CA LEU A 12 -2.24 -8.74 7.56
C LEU A 12 -1.74 -7.38 8.03
N ILE A 13 -0.48 -7.07 7.75
CA ILE A 13 0.04 -5.71 7.87
C ILE A 13 0.70 -5.26 6.57
N ILE A 14 0.41 -4.01 6.19
CA ILE A 14 1.08 -3.29 5.11
C ILE A 14 1.77 -2.08 5.72
N VAL A 15 3.08 -1.94 5.50
CA VAL A 15 3.86 -0.78 5.90
C VAL A 15 4.14 0.05 4.66
N ALA A 16 3.47 1.20 4.57
CA ALA A 16 3.65 2.20 3.54
C ALA A 16 4.96 2.98 3.78
N GLU A 17 5.62 3.43 2.74
CA GLU A 17 6.80 4.31 2.86
C GLU A 17 6.45 5.61 3.58
N GLY A 18 5.51 6.40 3.02
CA GLY A 18 5.13 7.71 3.53
C GLY A 18 3.64 7.85 3.88
N ALA A 19 3.26 9.09 4.18
CA ALA A 19 1.89 9.45 4.54
C ALA A 19 0.93 9.43 3.32
N HIS A 20 1.40 9.75 2.12
CA HIS A 20 0.59 9.68 0.90
C HIS A 20 0.24 8.22 0.57
N ASP A 21 1.24 7.34 0.62
CA ASP A 21 1.07 5.90 0.42
C ASP A 21 0.07 5.32 1.40
N LYS A 22 0.23 5.66 2.68
CA LYS A 22 -0.72 5.23 3.72
C LYS A 22 -2.13 5.70 3.40
N ALA A 23 -2.31 6.96 3.01
CA ALA A 23 -3.62 7.51 2.68
C ALA A 23 -4.28 6.80 1.48
N PHE A 24 -3.49 6.52 0.44
CA PHE A 24 -3.97 5.74 -0.71
C PHE A 24 -4.32 4.29 -0.34
N LEU A 25 -3.50 3.64 0.50
CA LEU A 25 -3.78 2.29 0.99
C LEU A 25 -5.03 2.25 1.89
N ASP A 26 -5.24 3.26 2.73
CA ASP A 26 -6.46 3.38 3.54
C ASP A 26 -7.70 3.57 2.65
N HIS A 27 -7.58 4.34 1.57
CA HIS A 27 -8.63 4.45 0.55
C HIS A 27 -8.93 3.10 -0.10
N MET A 28 -7.91 2.37 -0.58
CA MET A 28 -8.10 1.02 -1.12
C MET A 28 -8.74 0.08 -0.10
N LYS A 29 -8.27 0.08 1.15
CA LYS A 29 -8.86 -0.72 2.23
C LYS A 29 -10.34 -0.42 2.40
N SER A 30 -10.75 0.85 2.35
CA SER A 30 -12.17 1.22 2.45
C SER A 30 -13.05 0.66 1.32
N LEU A 31 -12.47 0.38 0.16
CA LEU A 31 -13.18 -0.16 -1.01
C LEU A 31 -13.22 -1.68 -1.06
N TYR A 32 -12.22 -2.36 -0.50
CA TYR A 32 -12.01 -3.81 -0.69
C TYR A 32 -12.07 -4.63 0.61
N ASP A 33 -11.77 -4.07 1.79
CA ASP A 33 -11.84 -4.79 3.07
C ASP A 33 -13.27 -4.79 3.62
N HIS A 34 -14.01 -5.86 3.35
CA HIS A 34 -15.37 -6.07 3.84
C HIS A 34 -15.36 -6.65 5.27
N ARG A 35 -16.35 -6.29 6.10
CA ARG A 35 -16.40 -6.69 7.53
C ARG A 35 -16.34 -8.20 7.78
N ASP A 36 -16.75 -9.00 6.80
CA ASP A 36 -16.82 -10.45 6.85
C ASP A 36 -15.68 -11.16 6.10
N SER A 37 -14.62 -10.44 5.71
CA SER A 37 -13.45 -10.96 4.96
C SER A 37 -12.64 -12.04 5.68
N GLY A 38 -13.00 -12.39 6.92
CA GLY A 38 -12.20 -13.31 7.74
C GLY A 38 -10.79 -12.79 8.02
N GLN A 39 -10.49 -11.52 7.72
CA GLN A 39 -9.17 -10.92 7.85
C GLN A 39 -9.21 -9.69 8.76
N LYS A 40 -8.06 -9.33 9.32
CA LYS A 40 -7.79 -8.05 9.95
C LYS A 40 -6.60 -7.41 9.24
N VAL A 41 -6.85 -6.32 8.53
CA VAL A 41 -5.82 -5.55 7.82
C VAL A 41 -5.35 -4.37 8.66
N THR A 42 -4.06 -4.27 8.92
CA THR A 42 -3.42 -3.11 9.54
C THR A 42 -2.57 -2.36 8.50
N ILE A 43 -2.69 -1.03 8.43
CA ILE A 43 -1.86 -0.19 7.56
C ILE A 43 -1.12 0.82 8.43
N ASN A 44 0.21 0.85 8.30
CA ASN A 44 1.11 1.78 9.00
C ASN A 44 2.01 2.51 8.00
N SER A 45 2.61 3.64 8.38
CA SER A 45 3.71 4.29 7.65
C SER A 45 5.07 3.96 8.27
N ALA A 46 6.14 4.01 7.47
CA ALA A 46 7.54 3.99 7.90
C ALA A 46 8.13 5.39 8.11
N ASP A 47 7.37 6.44 7.78
CA ASP A 47 7.70 7.86 7.92
C ASP A 47 8.79 8.33 6.93
N GLY A 48 8.98 7.58 5.84
CA GLY A 48 9.92 7.86 4.74
C GLY A 48 11.32 7.26 4.96
N GLY A 49 12.25 7.62 4.07
CA GLY A 49 13.66 7.23 4.14
C GLY A 49 14.09 6.38 2.95
N SER A 50 15.23 5.68 3.09
CA SER A 50 15.68 4.75 2.05
C SER A 50 14.90 3.43 2.12
N PRO A 51 14.92 2.59 1.06
CA PRO A 51 14.34 1.24 1.13
C PRO A 51 14.83 0.42 2.34
N HIS A 52 16.09 0.60 2.73
CA HIS A 52 16.66 -0.04 3.93
C HIS A 52 15.96 0.40 5.23
N ASP A 53 15.66 1.69 5.36
CA ASP A 53 15.00 2.27 6.54
C ASP A 53 13.55 1.80 6.63
N VAL A 54 12.84 1.80 5.50
CA VAL A 54 11.46 1.27 5.41
C VAL A 54 11.41 -0.19 5.83
N ILE A 55 12.34 -1.03 5.35
CA ILE A 55 12.41 -2.45 5.72
C ILE A 55 12.71 -2.63 7.21
N LYS A 56 13.68 -1.90 7.77
CA LYS A 56 13.98 -1.95 9.21
C LYS A 56 12.76 -1.53 10.05
N THR A 57 12.08 -0.47 9.65
CA THR A 57 10.88 0.02 10.33
C THR A 57 9.76 -1.00 10.26
N ALA A 58 9.56 -1.66 9.12
CA ALA A 58 8.58 -2.73 8.98
C ALA A 58 8.88 -3.93 9.89
N ILE A 59 10.16 -4.33 10.00
CA ILE A 59 10.57 -5.38 10.93
C ILE A 59 10.23 -4.98 12.37
N LYS A 60 10.58 -3.76 12.79
CA LYS A 60 10.28 -3.24 14.13
C LYS A 60 8.77 -3.16 14.42
N LYS A 61 7.96 -2.72 13.45
CA LYS A 61 6.50 -2.62 13.62
C LYS A 61 5.81 -3.99 13.66
N THR A 62 6.48 -5.04 13.17
CA THR A 62 5.94 -6.41 13.13
C THR A 62 6.60 -7.37 14.12
N SER A 63 7.58 -6.92 14.92
CA SER A 63 8.28 -7.77 15.89
C SER A 63 7.41 -8.11 17.11
N HIS A 64 6.47 -7.24 17.47
CA HIS A 64 5.64 -7.39 18.67
C HIS A 64 4.27 -8.04 18.42
N ALA A 65 3.98 -8.39 17.16
CA ALA A 65 2.71 -9.01 16.79
C ALA A 65 2.92 -10.09 15.73
N ALA A 66 2.33 -11.26 15.94
CA ALA A 66 2.34 -12.36 15.00
C ALA A 66 1.32 -12.09 13.87
N TYR A 67 1.73 -11.30 12.88
CA TYR A 67 1.00 -11.15 11.62
C TYR A 67 1.25 -12.36 10.72
N ASP A 68 0.18 -12.91 10.13
CA ASP A 68 0.27 -14.03 9.18
C ASP A 68 0.92 -13.61 7.87
N LYS A 69 0.69 -12.36 7.44
CA LYS A 69 1.28 -11.80 6.22
C LYS A 69 1.78 -10.39 6.46
N LYS A 70 2.96 -10.07 5.91
CA LYS A 70 3.64 -8.78 6.08
C LYS A 70 4.06 -8.23 4.73
N TYR A 71 3.68 -7.00 4.45
CA TYR A 71 4.00 -6.33 3.21
C TYR A 71 4.60 -4.95 3.44
N ILE A 72 5.42 -4.52 2.51
CA ILE A 72 5.85 -3.14 2.34
C ILE A 72 5.28 -2.64 1.01
N PHE A 73 4.84 -1.39 0.97
CA PHE A 73 4.49 -0.68 -0.25
C PHE A 73 5.31 0.60 -0.32
N MET A 74 6.14 0.73 -1.36
CA MET A 74 7.10 1.83 -1.50
C MET A 74 7.40 2.15 -2.96
N ASP A 75 8.07 3.27 -3.18
CA ASP A 75 8.42 3.77 -4.51
C ASP A 75 9.46 2.90 -5.24
N SER A 76 9.40 2.93 -6.58
CA SER A 76 10.31 2.18 -7.46
C SER A 76 11.45 3.03 -8.01
N ASP A 77 11.54 4.31 -7.62
CA ASP A 77 12.54 5.27 -8.08
C ASP A 77 13.95 4.98 -7.52
N VAL A 78 14.03 4.32 -6.36
CA VAL A 78 15.29 3.89 -5.74
C VAL A 78 15.43 2.37 -5.81
N ALA A 79 16.52 1.91 -6.43
CA ALA A 79 16.85 0.49 -6.49
C ALA A 79 17.07 -0.11 -5.10
N ILE A 80 16.41 -1.24 -4.82
CA ILE A 80 16.59 -2.00 -3.57
C ILE A 80 17.86 -2.83 -3.68
N LYS A 81 18.78 -2.66 -2.72
CA LYS A 81 20.02 -3.45 -2.69
C LYS A 81 19.72 -4.92 -2.39
N GLN A 82 20.52 -5.84 -2.92
CA GLN A 82 20.35 -7.28 -2.70
C GLN A 82 20.34 -7.69 -1.21
N GLN A 83 21.12 -7.00 -0.38
CA GLN A 83 21.13 -7.20 1.07
C GLN A 83 19.77 -6.90 1.72
N ASP A 84 19.04 -5.93 1.18
CA ASP A 84 17.76 -5.45 1.70
C ASP A 84 16.62 -6.36 1.24
N ILE A 85 16.69 -6.86 0.00
CA ILE A 85 15.82 -7.92 -0.49
C ILE A 85 15.96 -9.17 0.40
N SER A 86 17.19 -9.58 0.70
CA SER A 86 17.47 -10.73 1.57
C SER A 86 16.99 -10.48 3.01
N LEU A 87 17.10 -9.24 3.52
CA LEU A 87 16.58 -8.81 4.82
C LEU A 87 15.05 -8.87 4.88
N ALA A 88 14.34 -8.43 3.84
CA ALA A 88 12.88 -8.56 3.79
C ALA A 88 12.46 -10.03 3.74
N LYS A 89 13.09 -10.83 2.86
CA LYS A 89 12.78 -12.25 2.69
C LYS A 89 12.96 -13.05 3.98
N ARG A 90 14.07 -12.88 4.70
CA ARG A 90 14.32 -13.61 5.96
C ARG A 90 13.33 -13.25 7.08
N ASN A 91 12.63 -12.11 6.95
CA ASN A 91 11.59 -11.67 7.89
C ASN A 91 10.17 -11.95 7.37
N ASN A 92 10.03 -12.72 6.29
CA ASN A 92 8.75 -13.02 5.62
C ASN A 92 7.97 -11.77 5.21
N ILE A 93 8.70 -10.74 4.75
CA ILE A 93 8.13 -9.49 4.24
C ILE A 93 8.16 -9.53 2.71
N ILE A 94 7.02 -9.28 2.09
CA ILE A 94 6.88 -9.13 0.64
C ILE A 94 6.87 -7.64 0.30
N ILE A 95 7.65 -7.24 -0.71
CA ILE A 95 7.73 -5.84 -1.15
C ILE A 95 6.84 -5.65 -2.38
N LEU A 96 5.99 -4.63 -2.35
CA LEU A 96 5.18 -4.15 -3.45
C LEU A 96 5.71 -2.79 -3.88
N LEU A 97 5.89 -2.58 -5.18
CA LEU A 97 6.47 -1.35 -5.73
C LEU A 97 5.42 -0.53 -6.49
N SER A 98 5.37 0.77 -6.24
CA SER A 98 4.51 1.72 -6.97
C SER A 98 5.13 2.10 -8.34
N GLU A 99 5.00 1.19 -9.29
CA GLU A 99 5.57 1.35 -10.63
C GLU A 99 4.71 2.23 -11.57
N PRO A 100 5.33 3.12 -12.37
CA PRO A 100 6.72 2.98 -12.85
C PRO A 100 7.78 3.81 -12.11
N LEU A 101 7.40 4.67 -11.17
CA LEU A 101 8.34 5.59 -10.52
C LEU A 101 8.04 5.73 -9.03
N CYS A 102 6.87 6.25 -8.72
CA CYS A 102 6.38 6.44 -7.36
C CYS A 102 4.87 6.25 -7.33
N LEU A 103 4.26 6.38 -6.15
CA LEU A 103 2.80 6.39 -5.99
C LEU A 103 2.13 7.34 -6.98
N GLU A 104 2.52 8.62 -6.99
CA GLU A 104 1.85 9.61 -7.82
C GLU A 104 2.04 9.32 -9.31
N GLY A 105 3.21 8.80 -9.71
CA GLY A 105 3.46 8.37 -11.09
C GLY A 105 2.58 7.20 -11.51
N MET A 106 2.42 6.19 -10.64
CA MET A 106 1.52 5.06 -10.86
C MET A 106 0.06 5.53 -10.98
N LEU A 107 -0.36 6.48 -10.14
CA LEU A 107 -1.72 7.01 -10.14
C LEU A 107 -2.03 7.86 -11.38
N LEU A 108 -1.08 8.67 -11.86
CA LEU A 108 -1.21 9.40 -13.13
C LEU A 108 -1.37 8.44 -14.30
N ASP A 109 -0.61 7.34 -14.33
CA ASP A 109 -0.74 6.30 -15.35
C ASP A 109 -2.13 5.64 -15.33
N ILE A 110 -2.67 5.35 -14.14
CA ILE A 110 -4.04 4.81 -14.00
C ILE A 110 -5.08 5.76 -14.61
N LEU A 111 -4.87 7.07 -14.45
CA LEU A 111 -5.70 8.11 -15.06
C LEU A 111 -5.40 8.34 -16.55
N ARG A 112 -4.49 7.56 -17.15
CA ARG A 112 -3.99 7.68 -18.53
C ARG A 112 -3.38 9.07 -18.82
N GLN A 113 -2.78 9.67 -17.80
CA GLN A 113 -2.09 10.96 -17.92
C GLN A 113 -0.59 10.74 -18.14
N ARG A 114 0.09 11.79 -18.62
CA ARG A 114 1.55 11.78 -18.74
C ARG A 114 2.17 11.60 -17.36
N ILE A 115 3.15 10.71 -17.28
CA ILE A 115 3.98 10.51 -16.08
C ILE A 115 5.22 11.41 -16.21
N PRO A 116 5.40 12.40 -15.31
CA PRO A 116 6.62 13.18 -15.25
C PRO A 116 7.86 12.35 -14.90
N GLU A 117 9.04 12.92 -15.12
CA GLU A 117 10.33 12.23 -14.95
C GLU A 117 10.77 12.05 -13.49
N THR A 118 10.18 12.80 -12.56
CA THR A 118 10.54 12.76 -11.13
C THR A 118 9.32 12.67 -10.23
N SER A 119 9.49 12.08 -9.04
CA SER A 119 8.44 11.94 -8.04
C SER A 119 7.87 13.30 -7.61
N GLU A 120 8.71 14.32 -7.44
CA GLU A 120 8.27 15.68 -7.12
C GLU A 120 7.41 16.32 -8.21
N LEU A 121 7.71 16.07 -9.49
CA LEU A 121 6.86 16.54 -10.59
C LEU A 121 5.55 15.73 -10.68
N CYS A 122 5.58 14.44 -10.35
CA CYS A 122 4.36 13.63 -10.25
C CYS A 122 3.43 14.18 -9.16
N LYS A 123 3.97 14.52 -7.98
CA LYS A 123 3.22 15.17 -6.89
C LYS A 123 2.59 16.49 -7.33
N LYS A 124 3.36 17.37 -7.96
CA LYS A 124 2.86 18.65 -8.49
C LYS A 124 1.75 18.47 -9.53
N SER A 125 1.78 17.38 -10.29
CA SER A 125 0.77 17.09 -11.31
C SER A 125 -0.49 16.47 -10.71
N LEU A 126 -0.36 15.54 -9.76
CA LEU A 126 -1.50 14.81 -9.21
C LEU A 126 -2.22 15.57 -8.10
N HIS A 127 -1.50 16.15 -7.14
CA HIS A 127 -2.10 16.71 -5.92
C HIS A 127 -3.19 17.77 -6.19
N PRO A 128 -3.03 18.70 -7.15
CA PRO A 128 -4.08 19.68 -7.46
C PRO A 128 -5.38 19.06 -8.00
N GLN A 129 -5.34 17.81 -8.48
CA GLN A 129 -6.52 17.12 -9.01
C GLN A 129 -7.32 16.40 -7.91
N LEU A 130 -6.70 16.17 -6.74
CA LEU A 130 -7.36 15.49 -5.63
C LEU A 130 -8.42 16.39 -4.99
N ALA A 131 -9.47 15.78 -4.43
CA ALA A 131 -10.56 16.51 -3.79
C ALA A 131 -10.19 17.11 -2.41
N GLY A 132 -8.94 16.96 -1.97
CA GLY A 132 -8.47 17.34 -0.66
C GLY A 132 -6.98 17.06 -0.47
N GLN A 133 -6.54 16.99 0.79
CA GLN A 133 -5.13 16.77 1.12
C GLN A 133 -4.66 15.36 0.68
N PRO A 134 -3.48 15.22 0.04
CA PRO A 134 -2.95 13.91 -0.41
C PRO A 134 -2.71 12.90 0.73
N THR A 135 -2.62 13.37 1.97
CA THR A 135 -2.49 12.56 3.18
C THR A 135 -3.83 12.07 3.75
N GLU A 136 -4.95 12.39 3.10
CA GLU A 136 -6.29 11.97 3.49
C GLU A 136 -6.88 10.96 2.49
N ALA A 137 -7.30 9.79 2.99
CA ALA A 137 -7.86 8.73 2.14
C ALA A 137 -9.04 9.19 1.27
N LYS A 138 -9.92 10.04 1.83
CA LYS A 138 -11.10 10.56 1.11
C LYS A 138 -10.75 11.38 -0.14
N SER A 139 -9.55 11.97 -0.20
CA SER A 139 -9.10 12.81 -1.32
C SER A 139 -8.98 12.03 -2.63
N TYR A 140 -8.80 10.70 -2.53
CA TYR A 140 -8.66 9.79 -3.67
C TYR A 140 -10.02 9.28 -4.21
N MET A 141 -11.13 9.49 -3.49
CA MET A 141 -12.41 8.83 -3.81
C MET A 141 -12.98 9.18 -5.19
N ILE A 142 -12.80 10.43 -5.64
CA ILE A 142 -13.37 10.91 -6.91
C ILE A 142 -12.60 10.38 -8.12
N LEU A 143 -11.26 10.41 -8.06
CA LEU A 143 -10.40 10.00 -9.16
C LEU A 143 -10.15 8.49 -9.19
N PHE A 144 -10.18 7.83 -8.02
CA PHE A 144 -9.86 6.42 -7.86
C PHE A 144 -11.00 5.62 -7.23
N PRO A 145 -12.24 5.72 -7.74
CA PRO A 145 -13.31 4.84 -7.28
C PRO A 145 -12.99 3.38 -7.62
N LYS A 146 -13.72 2.45 -7.00
CA LYS A 146 -13.54 1.01 -7.21
C LYS A 146 -13.54 0.62 -8.69
N SER A 147 -14.42 1.22 -9.51
CA SER A 147 -14.48 0.97 -10.96
C SER A 147 -13.20 1.32 -11.71
N VAL A 148 -12.51 2.40 -11.33
CA VAL A 148 -11.21 2.80 -11.94
C VAL A 148 -10.11 1.85 -11.49
N LEU A 149 -10.04 1.60 -10.18
CA LEU A 149 -9.05 0.69 -9.60
C LEU A 149 -9.26 -0.77 -10.03
N ASP A 150 -10.47 -1.14 -10.44
CA ASP A 150 -10.74 -2.49 -10.92
C ASP A 150 -10.22 -2.75 -12.33
N LEU A 151 -10.19 -1.70 -13.16
CA LEU A 151 -9.78 -1.75 -14.56
C LEU A 151 -8.26 -1.61 -14.75
N THR A 152 -7.52 -1.13 -13.75
CA THR A 152 -6.07 -0.99 -13.89
C THR A 152 -5.35 -2.34 -13.95
N LYS A 153 -4.28 -2.36 -14.75
CA LYS A 153 -3.32 -3.47 -14.87
C LYS A 153 -2.06 -3.26 -14.04
N LYS A 154 -1.98 -2.18 -13.25
CA LYS A 154 -0.84 -1.93 -12.37
C LYS A 154 -0.73 -3.03 -11.33
N GLN A 155 0.37 -3.78 -11.39
CA GLN A 155 0.54 -5.03 -10.65
C GLN A 155 0.39 -4.82 -9.15
N ALA A 156 0.98 -3.75 -8.59
CA ALA A 156 0.82 -3.43 -7.17
C ALA A 156 -0.65 -3.20 -6.76
N VAL A 157 -1.45 -2.50 -7.58
CA VAL A 157 -2.88 -2.31 -7.31
C VAL A 157 -3.65 -3.62 -7.44
N VAL A 158 -3.34 -4.45 -8.44
CA VAL A 158 -3.92 -5.79 -8.60
C VAL A 158 -3.64 -6.66 -7.37
N ASP A 159 -2.41 -6.66 -6.88
CA ASP A 159 -2.02 -7.44 -5.71
C ASP A 159 -2.67 -6.88 -4.44
N LEU A 160 -2.66 -5.56 -4.23
CA LEU A 160 -3.37 -4.93 -3.12
C LEU A 160 -4.86 -5.28 -3.10
N ARG A 161 -5.54 -5.28 -4.25
CA ARG A 161 -6.95 -5.73 -4.34
C ARG A 161 -7.12 -7.16 -3.84
N LYS A 162 -6.28 -8.09 -4.31
CA LYS A 162 -6.33 -9.50 -3.86
C LYS A 162 -6.05 -9.62 -2.36
N LEU A 163 -5.10 -8.85 -1.85
CA LEU A 163 -4.72 -8.87 -0.43
C LEU A 163 -5.83 -8.37 0.48
N LEU A 164 -6.58 -7.34 0.04
CA LEU A 164 -7.62 -6.68 0.83
C LEU A 164 -8.99 -7.36 0.75
N THR A 165 -9.29 -8.10 -0.32
CA THR A 165 -10.62 -8.66 -0.57
C THR A 165 -10.85 -10.03 0.09
N SER A 166 -9.89 -10.57 0.86
CA SER A 166 -9.80 -12.00 1.20
C SER A 166 -11.16 -12.68 1.44
N ILE A 167 -11.41 -13.74 0.66
CA ILE A 167 -12.45 -14.78 0.85
C ILE A 167 -11.72 -16.02 1.37
#